data_AF-A0A943H654-F1
#
_entry.id   AF-A0A943H654-F1
#
_cell.length_a   1.000
_cell.length_b   1.000
_cell.length_c   1.000
_cell.angle_alpha   90.00
_cell.angle_beta   90.00
_cell.angle_gamma   90.00
#
_symmetry.space_group_name_H-M   'P 1'
#
loop_
_entity.id
_entity.type
_entity.pdbx_description
1 polymer ?
#
loop_
_entity_poly.entity_id
_entity_poly.type
_entity_poly.pdbx_seq_one_letter_code
_entity_poly.pdbx_strand_id
1 'polypeptide(L)'
;MSEKYKEYCMKFSNEEIRAYMVDYLISNSMNNKLIKYLSEDGDEIQFNTSEKIGTIVFDGDDENLFINFYGIHTSIFVDDTEIMFIDENSKGTYTSSDVYNNVVYEGNLRDMSHEEMLKMFSDIILCFYDAEDISIFQLDVPENAYKKYNYYEPHRFIIEVKNSNEIQKESIYENITIKH
;
A
#
# COMPACT_ATOMS: atom_id res chain seq x y z
N MET A 1 -17.27 -0.95 -21.18
CA MET A 1 -16.73 -0.74 -19.82
C MET A 1 -17.46 -1.70 -18.92
N SER A 2 -16.74 -2.67 -18.32
CA SER A 2 -17.37 -3.62 -17.40
C SER A 2 -17.97 -2.85 -16.22
N GLU A 3 -19.13 -3.28 -15.74
CA GLU A 3 -19.85 -2.70 -14.60
C GLU A 3 -19.10 -2.83 -13.25
N LYS A 4 -17.81 -3.17 -13.28
CA LYS A 4 -17.19 -3.95 -12.21
C LYS A 4 -17.00 -3.16 -10.91
N TYR A 5 -16.92 -1.81 -10.94
CA TYR A 5 -16.82 -1.01 -9.70
C TYR A 5 -17.44 0.38 -9.87
N LYS A 6 -18.77 0.48 -9.78
CA LYS A 6 -19.50 1.77 -9.78
C LYS A 6 -19.23 2.62 -8.53
N GLU A 7 -18.64 2.05 -7.47
CA GLU A 7 -18.38 2.73 -6.20
C GLU A 7 -16.88 3.01 -6.05
N TYR A 8 -16.12 2.15 -5.37
CA TYR A 8 -14.67 2.27 -5.19
C TYR A 8 -13.93 1.03 -5.70
N CYS A 9 -12.71 1.20 -6.23
CA CYS A 9 -11.93 0.11 -6.83
C CYS A 9 -11.20 -0.78 -5.81
N MET A 10 -11.09 -0.37 -4.55
CA MET A 10 -10.36 -1.09 -3.48
C MET A 10 -11.30 -1.67 -2.41
N LYS A 11 -12.48 -2.16 -2.81
CA LYS A 11 -13.40 -2.88 -1.91
C LYS A 11 -13.10 -4.37 -1.93
N PHE A 12 -12.05 -4.78 -1.24
CA PHE A 12 -11.64 -6.18 -1.16
C PHE A 12 -12.53 -6.98 -0.21
N SER A 13 -12.82 -8.22 -0.57
CA SER A 13 -13.40 -9.19 0.37
C SER A 13 -12.30 -9.83 1.23
N ASN A 14 -12.68 -10.39 2.39
CA ASN A 14 -11.75 -11.15 3.21
C ASN A 14 -11.15 -12.33 2.43
N GLU A 15 -11.93 -13.01 1.59
CA GLU A 15 -11.44 -14.11 0.75
C GLU A 15 -10.39 -13.64 -0.25
N GLU A 16 -10.58 -12.47 -0.87
CA GLU A 16 -9.60 -11.88 -1.79
C GLU A 16 -8.30 -11.51 -1.06
N ILE A 17 -8.41 -10.87 0.10
CA ILE A 17 -7.25 -10.51 0.95
C ILE A 17 -6.46 -11.78 1.31
N ARG A 18 -7.14 -12.83 1.76
CA ARG A 18 -6.49 -14.11 2.12
C ARG A 18 -5.77 -14.72 0.92
N ALA A 19 -6.48 -14.88 -0.20
CA ALA A 19 -5.98 -15.61 -1.35
C ALA A 19 -4.90 -14.85 -2.14
N TYR A 20 -5.05 -13.54 -2.29
CA TYR A 20 -4.20 -12.74 -3.18
C TYR A 20 -3.10 -11.97 -2.47
N MET A 21 -3.23 -11.70 -1.17
CA MET A 21 -2.21 -11.01 -0.37
C MET A 21 -1.58 -11.93 0.65
N VAL A 22 -2.33 -12.48 1.61
CA VAL A 22 -1.73 -13.22 2.74
C VAL A 22 -1.03 -14.49 2.26
N ASP A 23 -1.70 -15.32 1.47
CA ASP A 23 -1.11 -16.54 0.91
C ASP A 23 0.12 -16.22 0.04
N TYR A 24 0.07 -15.11 -0.68
CA TYR A 24 1.18 -14.64 -1.52
C TYR A 24 2.38 -14.19 -0.68
N LEU A 25 2.18 -13.39 0.37
CA LEU A 25 3.22 -12.95 1.29
C LEU A 25 3.92 -14.14 1.96
N ILE A 26 3.13 -15.08 2.50
CA ILE A 26 3.67 -16.28 3.16
C ILE A 26 4.46 -17.14 2.17
N SER A 27 3.96 -17.30 0.95
CA SER A 27 4.66 -18.03 -0.12
C SER A 27 5.98 -17.36 -0.53
N ASN A 28 6.10 -16.05 -0.31
CA ASN A 28 7.30 -15.25 -0.57
C ASN A 28 8.13 -14.98 0.71
N SER A 29 8.08 -15.89 1.68
CA SER A 29 8.95 -15.94 2.88
C SER A 29 8.56 -15.01 4.04
N MET A 30 7.42 -14.32 3.98
CA MET A 30 6.89 -13.61 5.15
C MET A 30 6.58 -14.59 6.28
N ASN A 31 7.06 -14.30 7.49
CA ASN A 31 6.78 -15.13 8.65
C ASN A 31 5.32 -14.97 9.09
N ASN A 32 4.51 -16.01 8.89
CA ASN A 32 3.09 -16.01 9.24
C ASN A 32 2.78 -15.74 10.72
N LYS A 33 3.75 -15.91 11.63
CA LYS A 33 3.58 -15.63 13.06
C LYS A 33 3.60 -14.13 13.39
N LEU A 34 4.12 -13.30 12.49
CA LEU A 34 4.15 -11.86 12.64
C LEU A 34 2.89 -11.20 12.05
N ILE A 35 2.06 -11.96 11.33
CA ILE A 35 0.86 -11.40 10.69
C ILE A 35 -0.29 -11.37 11.69
N LYS A 36 -0.77 -10.17 12.02
CA LYS A 36 -1.99 -9.94 12.83
C LYS A 36 -3.07 -9.30 11.95
N TYR A 37 -4.33 -9.59 12.27
CA TYR A 37 -5.49 -9.07 11.56
C TYR A 37 -6.34 -8.27 12.52
N LEU A 38 -6.68 -7.03 12.16
CA LEU A 38 -7.55 -6.18 12.98
C LEU A 38 -8.84 -5.86 12.20
N SER A 39 -9.94 -5.71 12.93
CA SER A 39 -11.20 -5.21 12.40
C SER A 39 -11.10 -3.73 12.02
N GLU A 40 -12.15 -3.15 11.43
CA GLU A 40 -12.22 -1.70 11.16
C GLU A 40 -12.16 -0.85 12.44
N ASP A 41 -12.55 -1.42 13.59
CA ASP A 41 -12.52 -0.76 14.89
C ASP A 41 -11.17 -0.95 15.61
N GLY A 42 -10.23 -1.70 15.01
CA GLY A 42 -8.90 -1.98 15.55
C GLY A 42 -8.83 -3.18 16.49
N ASP A 43 -9.91 -3.94 16.66
CA ASP A 43 -9.92 -5.15 17.48
C ASP A 43 -9.22 -6.30 16.76
N GLU A 44 -8.36 -7.05 17.47
CA GLU A 44 -7.71 -8.23 16.89
C GLU A 44 -8.73 -9.33 16.57
N ILE A 45 -8.69 -9.81 15.33
CA ILE A 45 -9.61 -10.82 14.80
C ILE A 45 -8.86 -12.04 14.28
N GLN A 46 -9.52 -13.20 14.32
CA GLN A 46 -8.96 -14.43 13.79
C GLN A 46 -8.93 -14.42 12.26
N PHE A 47 -7.88 -14.99 11.67
CA PHE A 47 -7.70 -15.07 10.22
C PHE A 47 -8.95 -15.51 9.45
N ASN A 48 -9.67 -16.53 9.93
CA ASN A 48 -10.85 -17.13 9.26
C ASN A 48 -12.20 -16.50 9.67
N THR A 49 -12.19 -15.35 10.34
CA THR A 49 -13.43 -14.67 10.74
C THR A 49 -14.28 -14.21 9.54
N SER A 50 -15.58 -14.06 9.76
CA SER A 50 -16.46 -13.34 8.82
C SER A 50 -16.45 -11.83 9.03
N GLU A 51 -15.89 -11.35 10.14
CA GLU A 51 -15.72 -9.93 10.43
C GLU A 51 -14.75 -9.29 9.45
N LYS A 52 -15.05 -8.06 9.00
CA LYS A 52 -14.28 -7.40 7.95
C LYS A 52 -12.87 -7.06 8.44
N ILE A 53 -11.86 -7.41 7.64
CA ILE A 53 -10.47 -7.02 7.90
C ILE A 53 -10.30 -5.54 7.54
N GLY A 54 -9.96 -4.72 8.53
CA GLY A 54 -9.63 -3.31 8.36
C GLY A 54 -8.13 -3.09 8.20
N THR A 55 -7.33 -3.83 8.96
CA THR A 55 -5.86 -3.69 9.02
C THR A 55 -5.18 -5.05 9.04
N ILE A 56 -4.00 -5.14 8.43
CA ILE A 56 -3.07 -6.25 8.59
C ILE A 56 -1.72 -5.70 9.03
N VAL A 57 -1.21 -6.21 10.14
CA VAL A 57 0.14 -5.91 10.66
C VAL A 57 1.08 -7.04 10.25
N PHE A 58 2.32 -6.71 9.89
CA PHE A 58 3.29 -7.66 9.32
C PHE A 58 4.54 -7.89 10.19
N ASP A 59 4.69 -7.14 11.28
CA ASP A 59 5.82 -7.19 12.23
C ASP A 59 5.39 -7.50 13.67
N GLY A 60 4.22 -8.14 13.84
CA GLY A 60 3.74 -8.60 15.14
C GLY A 60 3.27 -7.47 16.04
N ASP A 61 3.84 -7.37 17.24
CA ASP A 61 3.45 -6.37 18.24
C ASP A 61 4.19 -5.03 18.10
N ASP A 62 5.15 -4.95 17.17
CA ASP A 62 5.91 -3.71 16.92
C ASP A 62 5.06 -2.70 16.14
N GLU A 63 4.14 -3.16 15.29
CA GLU A 63 3.15 -2.36 14.55
C GLU A 63 3.74 -1.22 13.71
N ASN A 64 4.98 -1.37 13.23
CA ASN A 64 5.65 -0.40 12.36
C ASN A 64 5.47 -0.71 10.88
N LEU A 65 5.08 -1.94 10.51
CA LEU A 65 4.77 -2.33 9.13
C LEU A 65 3.35 -2.89 9.04
N PHE A 66 2.43 -2.10 8.50
CA PHE A 66 1.02 -2.50 8.37
C PHE A 66 0.32 -1.90 7.16
N ILE A 67 -0.83 -2.46 6.79
CA ILE A 67 -1.68 -1.97 5.71
C ILE A 67 -3.11 -1.76 6.21
N ASN A 68 -3.72 -0.64 5.85
CA ASN A 68 -5.10 -0.27 6.17
C ASN A 68 -5.97 -0.18 4.91
N PHE A 69 -7.18 -0.75 4.97
CA PHE A 69 -8.15 -0.79 3.88
C PHE A 69 -9.36 0.12 4.15
N TYR A 70 -9.33 1.36 3.68
CA TYR A 70 -10.42 2.33 3.87
C TYR A 70 -11.47 2.33 2.75
N GLY A 71 -11.31 1.46 1.75
CA GLY A 71 -12.21 1.33 0.59
C GLY A 71 -12.03 2.43 -0.46
N ILE A 72 -11.99 3.72 -0.05
CA ILE A 72 -11.71 4.86 -0.94
C ILE A 72 -10.22 5.08 -1.18
N HIS A 73 -9.41 4.60 -0.25
CA HIS A 73 -7.96 4.52 -0.33
C HIS A 73 -7.47 3.31 0.48
N THR A 74 -6.26 2.86 0.19
CA THR A 74 -5.51 1.88 0.95
C THR A 74 -4.18 2.52 1.32
N SER A 75 -3.69 2.29 2.53
CA SER A 75 -2.43 2.88 3.00
C SER A 75 -1.52 1.80 3.54
N ILE A 76 -0.25 1.81 3.12
CA ILE A 76 0.82 1.01 3.73
C ILE A 76 1.61 1.95 4.62
N PHE A 77 1.77 1.59 5.88
CA PHE A 77 2.58 2.32 6.84
C PHE A 77 3.89 1.59 7.09
N VAL A 78 4.98 2.36 7.07
CA VAL A 78 6.33 1.90 7.39
C VAL A 78 6.94 2.94 8.33
N ASP A 79 7.08 2.59 9.61
CA ASP A 79 7.34 3.52 10.71
C ASP A 79 6.37 4.73 10.66
N ASP A 80 6.89 5.95 10.62
CA ASP A 80 6.12 7.20 10.54
C ASP A 80 5.68 7.57 9.11
N THR A 81 5.98 6.74 8.10
CA THR A 81 5.66 7.03 6.70
C THR A 81 4.38 6.35 6.26
N GLU A 82 3.50 7.11 5.61
CA GLU A 82 2.34 6.59 4.89
C GLU A 82 2.56 6.57 3.37
N ILE A 83 2.37 5.39 2.76
CA ILE A 83 2.28 5.20 1.30
C ILE A 83 0.81 5.06 0.94
N MET A 84 0.25 6.05 0.25
CA MET A 84 -1.17 6.17 -0.06
C MET A 84 -1.50 5.69 -1.48
N PHE A 85 -2.48 4.81 -1.57
CA PHE A 85 -3.11 4.36 -2.81
C PHE A 85 -4.55 4.86 -2.83
N ILE A 86 -4.83 5.86 -3.65
CA ILE A 86 -6.11 6.58 -3.63
C ILE A 86 -6.88 6.28 -4.92
N ASP A 87 -8.15 5.89 -4.77
CA ASP A 87 -9.06 5.68 -5.91
C ASP A 87 -9.11 6.94 -6.79
N GLU A 88 -8.94 6.78 -8.11
CA GLU A 88 -8.89 7.90 -9.05
C GLU A 88 -10.14 8.80 -9.02
N ASN A 89 -11.31 8.24 -8.68
CA ASN A 89 -12.55 8.99 -8.54
C ASN A 89 -12.60 9.81 -7.24
N SER A 90 -11.80 9.45 -6.25
CA SER A 90 -11.69 10.13 -4.96
C SER A 90 -10.52 11.10 -4.90
N LYS A 91 -9.47 10.92 -5.72
CA LYS A 91 -8.28 11.81 -5.74
C LYS A 91 -8.60 13.31 -5.87
N GLY A 92 -9.71 13.66 -6.53
CA GLY A 92 -10.16 15.05 -6.66
C GLY A 92 -10.61 15.72 -5.35
N THR A 93 -10.75 14.98 -4.26
CA THR A 93 -11.14 15.50 -2.94
C THR A 93 -9.97 15.68 -1.98
N TYR A 94 -8.77 15.17 -2.31
CA TYR A 94 -7.58 15.27 -1.48
C TYR A 94 -6.87 16.60 -1.72
N THR A 95 -6.46 17.25 -0.64
CA THR A 95 -5.72 18.50 -0.61
C THR A 95 -4.24 18.28 -0.34
N SER A 96 -3.42 19.30 -0.57
CA SER A 96 -1.99 19.28 -0.26
C SER A 96 -1.71 18.96 1.21
N SER A 97 -2.63 19.31 2.12
CA SER A 97 -2.52 18.97 3.54
C SER A 97 -2.81 17.50 3.82
N ASP A 98 -3.74 16.89 3.08
CA ASP A 98 -4.12 15.49 3.25
C ASP A 98 -3.02 14.53 2.78
N VAL A 99 -2.16 14.98 1.84
CA VAL A 99 -1.05 14.20 1.30
C VAL A 99 0.32 14.68 1.78
N TYR A 100 0.34 15.62 2.74
CA TYR A 100 1.58 16.22 3.21
C TYR A 100 2.47 15.18 3.90
N ASN A 101 3.75 15.11 3.49
CA ASN A 101 4.74 14.10 3.91
C ASN A 101 4.40 12.64 3.58
N ASN A 102 3.36 12.39 2.77
CA ASN A 102 2.98 11.05 2.35
C ASN A 102 3.52 10.72 0.96
N VAL A 103 3.79 9.44 0.73
CA VAL A 103 4.13 8.92 -0.61
C VAL A 103 2.83 8.59 -1.33
N VAL A 104 2.43 9.38 -2.31
CA VAL A 104 1.20 9.15 -3.07
C VAL A 104 1.50 8.37 -4.35
N TYR A 105 0.83 7.23 -4.55
CA TYR A 105 0.90 6.48 -5.80
C TYR A 105 0.07 7.16 -6.90
N GLU A 106 0.69 7.38 -8.07
CA GLU A 106 0.12 8.12 -9.21
C GLU A 106 -0.29 7.26 -10.41
N GLY A 107 -0.19 5.94 -10.27
CA GLY A 107 -0.75 5.01 -11.25
C GLY A 107 -2.27 5.01 -11.29
N ASN A 108 -2.82 4.18 -12.18
CA ASN A 108 -4.26 3.99 -12.35
C ASN A 108 -4.72 2.64 -11.76
N LEU A 109 -5.19 2.66 -10.51
CA LEU A 109 -5.69 1.50 -9.79
C LEU A 109 -6.95 0.92 -10.43
N ARG A 110 -7.80 1.76 -11.05
CA ARG A 110 -9.01 1.31 -11.75
C ARG A 110 -8.76 0.48 -13.00
N ASP A 111 -7.54 0.47 -13.53
CA ASP A 111 -7.15 -0.42 -14.63
C ASP A 111 -6.70 -1.80 -14.14
N MET A 112 -6.53 -1.98 -12.82
CA MET A 112 -6.11 -3.22 -12.18
C MET A 112 -7.30 -4.03 -11.66
N SER A 113 -7.16 -5.34 -11.63
CA SER A 113 -8.02 -6.24 -10.86
C SER A 113 -7.67 -6.20 -9.37
N HIS A 114 -8.58 -6.68 -8.51
CA HIS A 114 -8.28 -6.82 -7.08
C HIS A 114 -7.05 -7.70 -6.81
N GLU A 115 -6.86 -8.78 -7.59
CA GLU A 115 -5.68 -9.64 -7.48
C GLU A 115 -4.39 -8.88 -7.81
N GLU A 116 -4.37 -8.08 -8.88
CA GLU A 116 -3.21 -7.26 -9.27
C GLU A 116 -2.90 -6.20 -8.20
N MET A 117 -3.91 -5.50 -7.68
CA MET A 117 -3.72 -4.52 -6.60
C MET A 117 -3.15 -5.16 -5.33
N LEU A 118 -3.77 -6.25 -4.86
CA LEU A 118 -3.36 -6.93 -3.63
C LEU A 118 -1.95 -7.53 -3.75
N LYS A 119 -1.57 -8.05 -4.93
CA LYS A 119 -0.19 -8.49 -5.18
C LYS A 119 0.79 -7.33 -5.26
N MET A 120 0.44 -6.23 -5.91
CA MET A 120 1.28 -5.03 -5.93
C MET A 120 1.54 -4.52 -4.50
N PHE A 121 0.51 -4.42 -3.67
CA PHE A 121 0.66 -4.05 -2.25
C PHE A 121 1.56 -5.03 -1.52
N SER A 122 1.40 -6.33 -1.78
CA SER A 122 2.25 -7.38 -1.18
C SER A 122 3.71 -7.25 -1.59
N ASP A 123 3.99 -7.02 -2.88
CA ASP A 123 5.35 -6.83 -3.38
C ASP A 123 6.00 -5.59 -2.75
N ILE A 124 5.22 -4.51 -2.54
CA ILE A 124 5.68 -3.31 -1.84
C ILE A 124 5.99 -3.63 -0.37
N ILE A 125 5.09 -4.30 0.35
CA ILE A 125 5.32 -4.73 1.75
C ILE A 125 6.60 -5.58 1.86
N LEU A 126 6.83 -6.51 0.93
CA LEU A 126 8.03 -7.36 0.92
C LEU A 126 9.33 -6.56 0.73
N CYS A 127 9.28 -5.37 0.11
CA CYS A 127 10.46 -4.50 0.02
C CYS A 127 10.88 -3.92 1.38
N PHE A 128 9.97 -3.90 2.37
CA PHE A 128 10.20 -3.39 3.72
C PHE A 128 10.39 -4.49 4.77
N TYR A 129 10.34 -5.76 4.36
CA TYR A 129 10.57 -6.86 5.28
C TYR A 129 12.01 -6.85 5.79
N ASP A 130 12.19 -6.91 7.10
CA ASP A 130 13.48 -6.76 7.79
C ASP A 130 14.17 -5.39 7.54
N ALA A 131 13.40 -4.36 7.19
CA ALA A 131 13.91 -2.99 7.13
C ALA A 131 14.37 -2.51 8.52
N GLU A 132 15.56 -1.93 8.58
CA GLU A 132 16.10 -1.26 9.77
C GLU A 132 15.84 0.25 9.77
N ASP A 133 15.73 0.84 8.58
CA ASP A 133 15.52 2.27 8.37
C ASP A 133 15.05 2.54 6.95
N ILE A 134 14.31 3.64 6.74
CA ILE A 134 13.88 4.09 5.41
C ILE A 134 14.18 5.58 5.21
N SER A 135 14.57 5.93 3.99
CA SER A 135 14.77 7.32 3.57
C SER A 135 13.96 7.62 2.32
N ILE A 136 13.23 8.74 2.35
CA ILE A 136 12.31 9.11 1.27
C ILE A 136 12.77 10.40 0.62
N PHE A 137 12.90 10.35 -0.70
CA PHE A 137 13.26 11.49 -1.53
C PHE A 137 12.10 11.80 -2.47
N GLN A 138 11.49 12.96 -2.26
CA GLN A 138 10.49 13.52 -3.16
C GLN A 138 11.17 14.33 -4.25
N LEU A 139 10.76 14.11 -5.49
CA LEU A 139 11.30 14.75 -6.69
C LEU A 139 10.16 15.35 -7.51
N ASP A 140 10.45 16.50 -8.13
CA ASP A 140 9.56 17.12 -9.09
C ASP A 140 9.39 16.24 -10.33
N VAL A 141 8.20 16.30 -10.92
CA VAL A 141 7.87 15.60 -12.16
C VAL A 141 7.70 16.60 -13.31
N PRO A 142 8.00 16.22 -14.57
CA PRO A 142 7.68 17.05 -15.72
C PRO A 142 6.20 17.42 -15.76
N GLU A 143 5.90 18.60 -16.30
CA GLU A 143 4.53 19.04 -16.48
C GLU A 143 3.75 18.01 -17.34
N ASN A 144 2.57 17.59 -16.86
CA ASN A 144 1.71 16.58 -17.47
C ASN A 144 2.22 15.13 -17.43
N ALA A 145 3.23 14.81 -16.62
CA ALA A 145 3.65 13.42 -16.41
C ALA A 145 2.54 12.55 -15.81
N TYR A 146 1.75 13.13 -14.91
CA TYR A 146 0.60 12.49 -14.27
C TYR A 146 -0.65 13.36 -14.40
N LYS A 147 -1.82 12.73 -14.22
CA LYS A 147 -3.10 13.44 -14.19
C LYS A 147 -3.10 14.39 -12.99
N LYS A 148 -3.28 15.68 -13.24
CA LYS A 148 -3.45 16.66 -12.18
C LYS A 148 -4.84 16.54 -11.55
N TYR A 149 -4.86 16.57 -10.22
CA TYR A 149 -6.07 16.69 -9.41
C TYR A 149 -6.11 18.08 -8.79
N ASN A 150 -7.28 18.50 -8.30
CA ASN A 150 -7.56 19.91 -8.04
C ASN A 150 -6.68 20.58 -6.97
N TYR A 151 -6.18 19.80 -5.98
CA TYR A 151 -5.67 20.40 -4.74
C TYR A 151 -4.31 19.87 -4.27
N TYR A 152 -3.63 19.01 -5.04
CA TYR A 152 -2.24 18.60 -4.80
C TYR A 152 -1.50 18.35 -6.12
N GLU A 153 -0.18 18.51 -6.10
CA GLU A 153 0.69 18.24 -7.24
C GLU A 153 1.31 16.84 -7.13
N PRO A 154 1.37 16.07 -8.23
CA PRO A 154 1.99 14.76 -8.25
C PRO A 154 3.51 14.88 -8.12
N HIS A 155 4.14 13.88 -7.50
CA HIS A 155 5.60 13.81 -7.34
C HIS A 155 6.12 12.42 -7.69
N ARG A 156 7.43 12.34 -7.98
CA ARG A 156 8.15 11.07 -8.03
C ARG A 156 8.81 10.84 -6.68
N PHE A 157 8.79 9.60 -6.20
CA PHE A 157 9.40 9.21 -4.94
C PHE A 157 10.49 8.17 -5.16
N ILE A 158 11.59 8.33 -4.45
CA ILE A 158 12.61 7.29 -4.27
C ILE A 158 12.62 6.95 -2.79
N ILE A 159 12.38 5.68 -2.47
CA ILE A 159 12.45 5.13 -1.13
C ILE A 159 13.71 4.26 -1.07
N GLU A 160 14.62 4.59 -0.18
CA GLU A 160 15.82 3.80 0.09
C GLU A 160 15.60 3.06 1.41
N VAL A 161 15.55 1.74 1.33
CA VAL A 161 15.38 0.83 2.44
C VAL A 161 16.75 0.31 2.85
N LYS A 162 17.10 0.51 4.11
CA LYS A 162 18.28 -0.10 4.71
C LYS A 162 17.86 -1.39 5.38
N ASN A 163 18.46 -2.50 4.97
CA ASN A 163 18.31 -3.78 5.63
C ASN A 163 19.69 -4.44 5.80
N SER A 164 19.72 -5.59 6.47
CA SER A 164 20.96 -6.34 6.72
C SER A 164 21.49 -7.11 5.50
N ASN A 165 20.79 -7.07 4.36
CA ASN A 165 21.16 -7.80 3.15
C ASN A 165 22.14 -7.00 2.28
N GLU A 166 23.12 -7.69 1.70
CA GLU A 166 24.12 -7.05 0.82
C GLU A 166 23.64 -6.85 -0.64
N ILE A 167 22.52 -7.47 -1.02
CA ILE A 167 22.01 -7.45 -2.39
C ILE A 167 21.02 -6.29 -2.52
N GLN A 168 21.43 -5.23 -3.22
CA GLN A 168 20.52 -4.16 -3.63
C GLN A 168 19.67 -4.60 -4.84
N LYS A 169 18.36 -4.49 -4.69
CA LYS A 169 17.33 -4.61 -5.72
C LYS A 169 16.61 -3.28 -5.88
N GLU A 170 16.04 -3.09 -7.06
CA GLU A 170 15.21 -1.94 -7.37
C GLU A 170 13.86 -2.43 -7.88
N SER A 171 12.79 -1.97 -7.22
CA SER A 171 11.40 -2.20 -7.61
C SER A 171 10.77 -0.87 -8.03
N ILE A 172 10.05 -0.85 -9.15
CA ILE A 172 9.45 0.36 -9.70
C ILE A 172 7.94 0.17 -9.81
N TYR A 173 7.18 1.09 -9.21
CA TYR A 173 5.73 1.15 -9.22
C TYR A 173 5.31 2.55 -9.66
N GLU A 174 5.17 2.77 -10.96
CA GLU A 174 4.82 4.07 -11.55
C GLU A 174 5.75 5.20 -11.09
N ASN A 175 5.27 6.09 -10.22
CA ASN A 175 6.02 7.23 -9.68
C ASN A 175 6.85 6.88 -8.45
N ILE A 176 6.80 5.65 -7.94
CA ILE A 176 7.51 5.20 -6.74
C ILE A 176 8.63 4.23 -7.16
N THR A 177 9.86 4.53 -6.75
CA THR A 177 11.01 3.63 -6.89
C THR A 177 11.46 3.21 -5.49
N ILE A 178 11.51 1.91 -5.20
CA ILE A 178 11.97 1.37 -3.92
C ILE A 178 13.29 0.64 -4.15
N LYS A 179 14.34 1.05 -3.45
CA LYS A 179 15.65 0.38 -3.42
C LYS A 179 15.79 -0.34 -2.09
N HIS A 180 15.97 -1.67 -2.11
CA HIS A 180 16.01 -2.53 -0.92
C HIS A 180 17.00 -3.67 -1.08
#